data_AF-A0A852SQS4-F1
#
_entry.id   AF-A0A852SQS4-F1
#
_cell.length_a   1.000
_cell.length_b   1.000
_cell.length_c   1.000
_cell.angle_alpha   90.00
_cell.angle_beta   90.00
_cell.angle_gamma   90.00
#
_symmetry.space_group_name_H-M   'P 1'
#
loop_
_entity.id
_entity.type
_entity.pdbx_description
1 polymer ?
#
loop_
_entity_poly.entity_id
_entity_poly.type
_entity_poly.pdbx_seq_one_letter_code
_entity_poly.pdbx_strand_id
1 'polypeptide(L)'
;MMIGYQETMTMAAATTATETTTTTTTEPVAWRCVQAGLWVASGDHGEPLGIVSEKWGRGFAVTTAWGLDLGLHATLPAAKAALENAR
;
A
#
# COMPACT_ATOMS: atom_id res chain seq x y z
N MET A 1 -8.46 -35.39 -40.91
CA MET A 1 -8.45 -33.92 -41.09
C MET A 1 -9.02 -33.34 -39.80
N MET A 2 -8.18 -33.05 -38.79
CA MET A 2 -7.70 -31.70 -38.42
C MET A 2 -8.88 -30.72 -38.27
N ILE A 3 -9.16 -30.08 -37.13
CA ILE A 3 -8.35 -29.16 -36.29
C ILE A 3 -8.97 -29.26 -34.87
N GLY A 4 -8.28 -29.42 -33.74
CA GLY A 4 -7.07 -28.75 -33.26
C GLY A 4 -7.47 -27.85 -32.08
N TYR A 5 -7.15 -28.29 -30.85
CA TYR A 5 -7.32 -27.56 -29.59
C TYR A 5 -6.63 -26.18 -29.66
N GLN A 6 -7.38 -25.11 -29.39
CA GLN A 6 -6.90 -23.75 -29.10
C GLN A 6 -7.96 -23.14 -28.15
N GLU A 7 -7.71 -22.56 -26.99
CA GLU A 7 -6.53 -22.31 -26.18
C GLU A 7 -7.08 -22.28 -24.74
N THR A 8 -6.57 -23.14 -23.86
CA THR A 8 -6.70 -22.93 -22.41
C THR A 8 -5.90 -21.68 -22.07
N MET A 9 -6.55 -20.51 -22.13
CA MET A 9 -5.99 -19.30 -21.55
C MET A 9 -6.14 -19.41 -20.03
N THR A 10 -5.16 -20.08 -19.42
CA THR A 10 -4.86 -20.02 -18.00
C THR A 10 -4.70 -18.55 -17.64
N MET A 11 -5.75 -17.94 -17.09
CA MET A 11 -5.57 -16.73 -16.29
C MET A 11 -4.78 -17.16 -15.06
N ALA A 12 -3.48 -16.89 -15.12
CA ALA A 12 -2.56 -17.06 -14.03
C ALA A 12 -3.10 -16.30 -12.81
N ALA A 13 -3.23 -17.04 -11.71
CA ALA A 13 -3.59 -16.53 -10.42
C ALA A 13 -2.70 -15.34 -10.05
N ALA A 14 -3.25 -14.13 -10.09
CA ALA A 14 -2.83 -13.09 -9.17
C ALA A 14 -3.53 -13.37 -7.84
N THR A 15 -3.09 -14.40 -7.13
CA THR A 15 -3.27 -14.46 -5.68
C THR A 15 -2.47 -13.30 -5.13
N THR A 16 -3.03 -12.10 -5.13
CA THR A 16 -2.57 -11.05 -4.24
C THR A 16 -2.76 -11.61 -2.84
N ALA A 17 -1.63 -12.00 -2.25
CA ALA A 17 -1.55 -12.57 -0.92
C ALA A 17 -2.45 -11.80 0.04
N THR A 18 -3.52 -12.45 0.49
CA THR A 18 -4.18 -12.11 1.74
C THR A 18 -3.21 -12.49 2.85
N GLU A 19 -2.29 -11.58 3.15
CA GLU A 19 -1.47 -11.68 4.36
C GLU A 19 -2.36 -11.33 5.55
N THR A 20 -3.00 -12.36 6.09
CA THR A 20 -3.74 -12.29 7.35
C THR A 20 -2.75 -12.13 8.49
N THR A 21 -2.48 -10.89 8.88
CA THR A 21 -1.86 -10.57 10.17
C THR A 21 -2.95 -10.08 11.12
N THR A 22 -3.39 -10.95 12.02
CA THR A 22 -4.16 -10.58 13.22
C THR A 22 -3.39 -9.58 14.06
N THR A 23 -3.96 -8.40 14.34
CA THR A 23 -3.97 -7.73 15.68
C THR A 23 -4.57 -6.31 15.58
N THR A 24 -5.45 -6.00 16.54
CA THR A 24 -6.07 -4.69 16.81
C THR A 24 -7.12 -4.25 15.78
N THR A 25 -8.34 -4.01 16.26
CA THR A 25 -9.44 -3.36 15.51
C THR A 25 -9.07 -1.91 15.24
N THR A 26 -8.10 -1.73 14.37
CA THR A 26 -7.64 -0.47 13.83
C THR A 26 -8.42 -0.32 12.53
N GLU A 27 -9.41 0.58 12.50
CA GLU A 27 -10.18 0.95 11.30
C GLU A 27 -9.33 0.92 10.03
N PRO A 28 -9.82 0.31 8.93
CA PRO A 28 -9.00 0.00 7.78
C PRO A 28 -8.46 1.27 7.12
N VAL A 29 -7.13 1.33 6.92
CA VAL A 29 -6.50 2.41 6.17
C VAL A 29 -6.54 2.08 4.69
N ALA A 30 -7.24 2.90 3.92
CA ALA A 30 -7.26 2.84 2.48
C ALA A 30 -6.00 3.49 1.90
N TRP A 31 -5.20 2.71 1.17
CA TRP A 31 -3.99 3.21 0.52
C TRP A 31 -4.23 3.43 -0.97
N ARG A 32 -4.02 4.65 -1.45
CA ARG A 32 -4.09 4.99 -2.87
C ARG A 32 -2.72 5.41 -3.40
N CYS A 33 -2.23 4.72 -4.43
CA CYS A 33 -1.08 5.19 -5.20
C CYS A 33 -1.54 6.35 -6.10
N VAL A 34 -1.02 7.56 -5.88
CA VAL A 34 -1.39 8.75 -6.68
C VAL A 34 -0.46 8.93 -7.87
N GLN A 35 0.82 8.61 -7.69
CA GLN A 35 1.83 8.60 -8.74
C GLN A 35 2.99 7.69 -8.30
N ALA A 36 3.89 7.37 -9.21
CA ALA A 36 5.09 6.57 -8.88
C ALA A 36 5.84 7.22 -7.71
N GLY A 37 6.03 6.47 -6.62
CA GLY A 37 6.69 6.99 -5.44
C GLY A 37 5.81 7.86 -4.52
N LEU A 38 4.49 7.92 -4.70
CA LEU A 38 3.60 8.65 -3.78
C LEU A 38 2.33 7.86 -3.48
N TRP A 39 2.13 7.56 -2.20
CA TRP A 39 0.95 6.90 -1.68
C TRP A 39 0.26 7.83 -0.68
N VAL A 40 -1.06 7.89 -0.76
CA VAL A 40 -1.91 8.62 0.19
C VAL A 40 -2.66 7.60 1.01
N ALA A 41 -2.67 7.79 2.32
CA ALA A 41 -3.50 7.06 3.25
C ALA A 41 -4.77 7.86 3.54
N SER A 42 -5.89 7.20 3.41
CA SER A 42 -7.21 7.69 3.81
C SER A 42 -7.80 6.74 4.84
N GLY A 43 -8.52 7.26 5.81
CA GLY A 43 -9.32 6.43 6.71
C GLY A 43 -10.66 6.05 6.08
N ASP A 44 -11.53 5.42 6.88
CA ASP A 44 -12.76 4.77 6.41
C ASP A 44 -13.76 5.80 5.83
N HIS A 45 -13.79 7.02 6.37
CA HIS A 45 -14.65 8.10 5.89
C HIS A 45 -13.98 8.99 4.84
N GLY A 46 -12.80 8.60 4.35
CA GLY A 46 -12.05 9.35 3.34
C GLY A 46 -11.24 10.52 3.93
N GLU A 47 -11.13 10.64 5.25
CA GLU A 47 -10.24 11.61 5.88
C GLU A 47 -8.78 11.31 5.50
N PRO A 48 -7.98 12.34 5.17
CA PRO A 48 -6.56 12.14 4.95
C PRO A 48 -5.89 11.76 6.27
N LEU A 49 -5.20 10.62 6.29
CA LEU A 49 -4.38 10.19 7.43
C LEU A 49 -2.90 10.57 7.22
N GLY A 50 -2.46 10.60 5.97
CA GLY A 50 -1.12 11.03 5.61
C GLY A 50 -0.69 10.59 4.22
N ILE A 51 0.59 10.77 3.95
CA ILE A 51 1.24 10.41 2.70
C ILE A 51 2.53 9.67 2.97
N VAL A 52 2.87 8.76 2.07
CA VAL A 52 4.18 8.12 1.99
C VAL A 52 4.77 8.52 0.66
N SER A 53 5.96 9.12 0.68
CA SER A 53 6.69 9.53 -0.51
C SER A 53 8.02 8.80 -0.60
N GLU A 54 8.29 8.17 -1.74
CA GLU A 54 9.58 7.61 -2.05
C GLU A 54 10.58 8.73 -2.31
N LYS A 55 11.63 8.76 -1.50
CA LYS A 55 12.83 9.55 -1.75
C LYS A 55 13.85 8.63 -2.42
N TRP A 56 13.95 8.77 -3.73
CA TRP A 56 14.90 8.08 -4.62
C TRP A 56 16.26 7.84 -3.96
N GLY A 57 16.58 6.56 -3.72
CA GLY A 57 17.86 6.12 -3.13
C GLY A 57 17.99 6.33 -1.61
N ARG A 58 16.97 6.86 -0.94
CA ARG A 58 16.98 7.18 0.50
C ARG A 58 15.95 6.36 1.29
N GLY A 59 14.83 6.00 0.66
CA GLY A 59 13.74 5.20 1.25
C GLY A 59 12.38 5.87 1.08
N PHE A 60 11.47 5.62 2.00
CA PHE A 60 10.10 6.11 2.03
C PHE A 60 9.92 7.08 3.20
N ALA A 61 9.71 8.35 2.91
CA ALA A 61 9.37 9.36 3.90
C ALA A 61 7.87 9.32 4.20
N VAL A 62 7.52 9.37 5.48
CA VAL A 62 6.13 9.30 5.95
C VAL A 62 5.77 10.64 6.56
N THR A 63 4.67 11.23 6.08
CA THR A 63 4.16 12.49 6.62
C THR A 63 2.69 12.33 6.93
N THR A 64 2.30 12.61 8.17
CA THR A 64 0.88 12.59 8.59
C THR A 64 0.10 13.73 7.93
N ALA A 65 -1.23 13.65 7.96
CA ALA A 65 -2.08 14.73 7.46
C ALA A 65 -1.88 16.07 8.18
N TRP A 66 -1.35 16.05 9.41
CA TRP A 66 -1.00 17.26 10.17
C TRP A 66 0.38 17.83 9.83
N GLY A 67 1.07 17.26 8.84
CA GLY A 67 2.41 17.72 8.44
C GLY A 67 3.54 17.23 9.37
N LEU A 68 3.26 16.31 10.29
CA LEU A 68 4.30 15.67 11.10
C LEU A 68 5.04 14.63 10.25
N ASP A 69 6.36 14.79 10.13
CA ASP A 69 7.25 13.80 9.52
C ASP A 69 7.54 12.71 10.55
N LEU A 70 7.17 11.47 10.23
CA LEU A 70 7.43 10.29 11.08
C LEU A 70 8.80 9.66 10.78
N GLY A 71 9.57 10.29 9.89
CA GLY A 71 10.88 9.85 9.48
C GLY A 71 10.89 9.07 8.16
N LEU A 72 12.02 8.41 7.95
CA LEU A 72 12.40 7.78 6.70
C LEU A 72 12.57 6.29 6.93
N HIS A 73 11.84 5.47 6.16
CA HIS A 73 11.84 4.02 6.29
C HIS A 73 12.48 3.39 5.06
N ALA A 74 13.22 2.31 5.25
CA ALA A 74 13.87 1.62 4.14
C ALA A 74 12.88 0.94 3.18
N THR A 75 11.67 0.61 3.65
CA THR A 75 10.66 -0.13 2.88
C THR A 75 9.28 0.49 3.01
N LEU A 76 8.48 0.37 1.94
CA LEU A 76 7.09 0.79 1.90
C LEU A 76 6.23 0.19 3.04
N PRO A 77 6.26 -1.13 3.33
CA PRO A 77 5.47 -1.68 4.43
C PRO A 77 5.85 -1.10 5.80
N ALA A 78 7.15 -0.84 6.05
CA ALA A 78 7.57 -0.18 7.29
C ALA A 78 7.07 1.27 7.39
N ALA A 79 7.07 1.99 6.26
CA ALA A 79 6.50 3.33 6.19
C ALA A 79 4.98 3.35 6.43
N LYS A 80 4.24 2.40 5.87
CA LYS A 80 2.79 2.27 6.09
C LYS A 80 2.47 1.98 7.55
N ALA A 81 3.16 0.99 8.13
CA ALA A 81 3.00 0.63 9.53
C ALA A 81 3.31 1.81 10.47
N ALA A 82 4.31 2.63 10.16
CA ALA A 82 4.62 3.82 10.95
C ALA A 82 3.46 4.84 10.95
N LEU A 83 2.84 5.07 9.79
CA LEU A 83 1.68 5.94 9.70
C LEU A 83 0.47 5.37 10.45
N GLU A 84 0.25 4.06 10.36
CA GLU A 84 -0.85 3.37 11.05
C GLU A 84 -0.70 3.39 12.58
N ASN A 85 0.54 3.38 13.09
CA ASN A 85 0.85 3.51 14.53
C ASN A 85 0.79 4.95 15.05
N ALA A 86 0.86 5.95 14.17
CA ALA A 86 0.95 7.37 14.56
C ALA A 86 -0.40 8.09 14.67
N ARG A 87 -1.51 7.39 14.41
CA ARG A 87 -2.88 7.89 14.59
C ARG A 87 -3.34 7.74 16.05
#